data_AF-A0A4P6WEW4-F1
#
_entry.id   AF-A0A4P6WEW4-F1
#
_cell.length_a   1.000
_cell.length_b   1.000
_cell.length_c   1.000
_cell.angle_alpha   90.00
_cell.angle_beta   90.00
_cell.angle_gamma   90.00
#
_symmetry.space_group_name_H-M   'P 1'
#
loop_
_entity.id
_entity.type
_entity.pdbx_description
1 polymer ?
#
loop_
_entity_poly.entity_id
_entity_poly.type
_entity_poly.pdbx_seq_one_letter_code
_entity_poly.pdbx_strand_id
1 'polypeptide(L)'
;MDISIMMSAVLALAAGLLVGWLATKAHADRIRADLIEERRELDIALSAARQQLSQEAHWRDECELLNNELRSLHSINTSLEADLREVTTRLEATQQHAEDKIRQMINSEQRLSEQFENLANRIFEHSNRRVDEQNRQSLNSLLAPLREQLDGFRRQVQDSFGKEAQERHTLAHEIRNLQQLNAQMAQEAVNLTRALKGDNKTQGNWGEVVLTRVLEASGLREGYEYETQVSIENDARSRMQPDVIVRLPQGKDVVIDAKMTLVAYERYFNAEDEYTRESALQEHIASVRNHIRLLGRKDYQQLPGLRTLDYVLMFIPVEPAFLLALDRQPELITEALRNNIMLVSPTTLLVALRTIANLWRYEHQSRNAQQIADRASKLYDKMRLFVDDMSAIGQSLDKAQDNYRQAMKKLSSGRGNVLSQAEAFRSLGVEIKREINPELAEQATTQDEEYRLRSVPETQQDEPYPDDEAVNQQSN
;
A
#
# COMPACT_ATOMS: atom_id res chain seq x y z
N MET A 1 83.07 -13.70 -116.44
CA MET A 1 82.03 -14.23 -115.53
C MET A 1 81.73 -13.12 -114.55
N ASP A 2 80.54 -12.53 -114.67
CA ASP A 2 80.34 -11.10 -114.44
C ASP A 2 80.04 -10.74 -112.97
N ILE A 3 80.77 -9.76 -112.45
CA ILE A 3 80.67 -9.23 -111.06
C ILE A 3 79.26 -8.68 -110.77
N SER A 4 78.53 -8.23 -111.80
CA SER A 4 77.15 -7.75 -111.70
C SER A 4 76.18 -8.85 -111.27
N ILE A 5 76.40 -10.10 -111.67
CA ILE A 5 75.53 -11.25 -111.33
C ILE A 5 75.75 -11.67 -109.87
N MET A 6 76.98 -11.59 -109.36
CA MET A 6 77.24 -11.83 -107.93
C MET A 6 76.64 -10.74 -107.05
N MET A 7 76.72 -9.47 -107.43
CA MET A 7 76.19 -8.37 -106.62
C MET A 7 74.65 -8.38 -106.55
N SER A 8 73.97 -8.71 -107.65
CA SER A 8 72.51 -8.87 -107.68
C SER A 8 72.04 -10.09 -106.87
N ALA A 9 72.80 -11.19 -106.89
CA ALA A 9 72.52 -12.37 -106.05
C ALA A 9 72.62 -12.06 -104.55
N VAL A 10 73.63 -11.29 -104.12
CA VAL A 10 73.79 -10.88 -102.71
C VAL A 10 72.67 -9.92 -102.26
N LEU A 11 72.28 -8.96 -103.10
CA LEU A 11 71.15 -8.07 -102.81
C LEU A 11 69.83 -8.82 -102.73
N ALA A 12 69.60 -9.81 -103.61
CA ALA A 12 68.41 -10.66 -103.55
C ALA A 12 68.38 -11.52 -102.27
N LEU A 13 69.53 -12.04 -101.83
CA LEU A 13 69.66 -12.78 -100.57
C LEU A 13 69.41 -11.90 -99.35
N ALA A 14 69.97 -10.68 -99.32
CA ALA A 14 69.75 -9.72 -98.26
C ALA A 14 68.29 -9.25 -98.19
N ALA A 15 67.66 -9.01 -99.34
CA ALA A 15 66.23 -8.69 -99.43
C ALA A 15 65.36 -9.86 -98.95
N GLY A 16 65.69 -11.10 -99.33
CA GLY A 16 64.99 -12.30 -98.86
C GLY A 16 65.11 -12.51 -97.35
N LEU A 17 66.30 -12.30 -96.78
CA LEU A 17 66.53 -12.36 -95.32
C LEU A 17 65.79 -11.26 -94.58
N LEU A 18 65.75 -10.04 -95.12
CA LEU A 18 65.04 -8.90 -94.52
C LEU A 18 63.52 -9.09 -94.56
N VAL A 19 62.98 -9.60 -95.66
CA VAL A 19 61.56 -9.99 -95.77
C VAL A 19 61.22 -11.15 -94.83
N GLY A 20 62.08 -12.17 -94.75
CA GLY A 20 61.91 -13.28 -93.81
C GLY A 20 61.96 -12.85 -92.34
N TRP A 21 62.86 -11.93 -91.99
CA TRP A 21 62.95 -11.34 -90.65
C TRP A 21 61.74 -10.47 -90.32
N LEU A 22 61.27 -9.63 -91.25
CA LEU A 22 60.06 -8.83 -91.07
C LEU A 22 58.81 -9.70 -90.94
N ALA A 23 58.69 -10.78 -91.73
CA ALA A 23 57.57 -11.71 -91.64
C ALA A 23 57.54 -12.48 -90.31
N THR A 24 58.70 -12.96 -89.84
CA THR A 24 58.82 -13.65 -88.54
C THR A 24 58.60 -12.70 -87.37
N LYS A 25 59.12 -11.46 -87.44
CA LYS A 25 58.85 -10.43 -86.44
C LYS A 25 57.38 -10.04 -86.40
N ALA A 26 56.75 -9.82 -87.56
CA ALA A 26 55.32 -9.51 -87.63
C ALA A 26 54.45 -10.66 -87.10
N HIS A 27 54.85 -11.91 -87.34
CA HIS A 27 54.17 -13.08 -86.79
C HIS A 27 54.37 -13.19 -85.27
N ALA A 28 55.59 -12.96 -84.77
CA ALA A 28 55.88 -12.94 -83.33
C ALA A 28 55.16 -11.80 -82.61
N ASP A 29 55.05 -10.62 -83.22
CA ASP A 29 54.33 -9.47 -82.65
C ASP A 29 52.82 -9.71 -82.63
N ARG A 30 52.25 -10.42 -83.61
CA ARG A 30 50.84 -10.87 -83.58
C ARG A 30 50.58 -11.86 -82.45
N ILE A 31 51.41 -12.90 -82.32
CA ILE A 31 51.28 -13.88 -81.22
C ILE A 31 51.41 -13.20 -79.86
N ARG A 32 52.34 -12.24 -79.71
CA ARG A 32 52.49 -11.45 -78.48
C ARG A 32 51.27 -10.57 -78.20
N ALA A 33 50.69 -9.95 -79.24
CA ALA A 33 49.47 -9.16 -79.09
C ALA A 33 48.29 -10.02 -78.64
N ASP A 34 48.09 -11.20 -79.27
CA ASP A 34 47.04 -12.14 -78.90
C ASP A 34 47.21 -12.66 -77.45
N LEU A 35 48.44 -13.02 -77.05
CA LEU A 35 48.76 -13.42 -75.67
C LEU A 35 48.52 -12.30 -74.64
N ILE A 36 48.81 -11.05 -75.00
CA ILE A 36 48.55 -9.90 -74.12
C ILE A 36 47.05 -9.68 -73.96
N GLU A 37 46.28 -9.85 -75.03
CA GLU A 37 44.83 -9.70 -74.98
C GLU A 37 44.18 -10.84 -74.18
N GLU A 38 44.58 -12.09 -74.39
CA GLU A 38 44.12 -13.24 -73.59
C GLU A 38 44.46 -13.06 -72.10
N ARG A 39 45.67 -12.56 -71.78
CA ARG A 39 46.06 -12.26 -70.40
C ARG A 39 45.22 -11.13 -69.80
N ARG A 40 44.86 -10.11 -70.58
CA ARG A 40 43.99 -9.01 -70.12
C ARG A 40 42.57 -9.50 -69.87
N GLU A 41 42.02 -10.32 -70.75
CA GLU A 41 40.70 -10.92 -70.56
C GLU A 41 40.67 -11.80 -69.30
N LEU A 42 41.70 -12.61 -69.08
CA LEU A 42 41.85 -13.41 -67.86
C LEU A 42 41.97 -12.55 -66.60
N ASP A 43 42.77 -11.47 -66.62
CA ASP A 43 42.91 -10.56 -65.48
C ASP A 43 41.58 -9.85 -65.16
N ILE A 44 40.82 -9.44 -66.18
CA ILE A 44 39.49 -8.85 -66.02
C ILE A 44 38.53 -9.88 -65.40
N ALA A 45 38.48 -11.10 -65.95
CA ALA A 45 37.62 -12.17 -65.43
C ALA A 45 37.98 -12.54 -63.98
N LEU A 46 39.28 -12.62 -63.65
CA LEU A 46 39.76 -12.87 -62.29
C LEU A 46 39.37 -11.74 -61.34
N SER A 47 39.49 -10.49 -61.76
CA SER A 47 39.10 -9.34 -60.95
C SER A 47 37.59 -9.30 -60.67
N ALA A 48 36.76 -9.62 -61.68
CA ALA A 48 35.31 -9.73 -61.55
C ALA A 48 34.92 -10.88 -60.62
N ALA A 49 35.56 -12.05 -60.76
CA ALA A 49 35.34 -13.20 -59.88
C ALA A 49 35.74 -12.89 -58.42
N ARG A 50 36.87 -12.21 -58.20
CA ARG A 50 37.28 -11.76 -56.86
C ARG A 50 36.28 -10.78 -56.25
N GLN A 51 35.77 -9.84 -57.05
CA GLN A 51 34.77 -8.89 -56.61
C GLN A 51 33.46 -9.59 -56.21
N GLN A 52 32.97 -10.54 -57.01
CA GLN A 52 31.80 -11.35 -56.66
C GLN A 52 32.01 -12.13 -55.36
N LEU A 53 33.20 -12.72 -55.18
CA LEU A 53 33.51 -13.49 -53.98
C LEU A 53 33.56 -12.61 -52.73
N SER A 54 34.04 -11.36 -52.86
CA SER A 54 34.00 -10.38 -51.76
C SER A 54 32.58 -9.92 -51.42
N GLN A 55 31.70 -9.77 -52.43
CA GLN A 55 30.29 -9.43 -52.21
C GLN A 55 29.54 -10.57 -51.54
N GLU A 56 29.75 -11.82 -51.98
CA GLU A 56 29.19 -13.01 -51.35
C GLU A 56 29.65 -13.17 -49.90
N ALA A 57 30.93 -12.88 -49.61
CA ALA A 57 31.44 -12.89 -48.24
C ALA A 57 30.74 -11.82 -47.37
N HIS A 58 30.60 -10.60 -47.90
CA HIS A 58 29.91 -9.52 -47.19
C HIS A 58 28.45 -9.87 -46.85
N TRP A 59 27.70 -10.40 -47.82
CA TRP A 59 26.31 -10.79 -47.59
C TRP A 59 26.18 -11.97 -46.62
N ARG A 60 27.15 -12.89 -46.59
CA ARG A 60 27.17 -13.98 -45.59
C ARG A 60 27.38 -13.45 -44.19
N ASP A 61 28.34 -12.55 -44.00
CA ASP A 61 28.62 -11.94 -42.70
C ASP A 61 27.40 -11.15 -42.18
N GLU A 62 26.74 -10.40 -43.07
CA GLU A 62 25.52 -9.66 -42.74
C GLU A 62 24.36 -10.62 -42.39
N CYS A 63 24.17 -11.69 -43.17
CA CYS A 63 23.17 -12.72 -42.86
C CYS A 63 23.43 -13.40 -41.51
N GLU A 64 24.69 -13.65 -41.16
CA GLU A 64 25.06 -14.24 -39.87
C GLU A 64 24.77 -13.26 -38.71
N LEU A 65 25.08 -11.97 -38.90
CA LEU A 65 24.81 -10.93 -37.92
C LEU A 65 23.31 -10.75 -37.67
N LEU A 66 22.49 -10.68 -38.72
CA LEU A 66 21.03 -10.61 -38.60
C LEU A 66 20.46 -11.87 -37.92
N ASN A 67 20.99 -13.05 -38.23
CA ASN A 67 20.52 -14.29 -37.62
C ASN A 67 20.86 -14.36 -36.12
N ASN A 68 22.02 -13.82 -35.72
CA ASN A 68 22.40 -13.70 -34.32
C ASN A 68 21.52 -12.68 -33.58
N GLU A 69 21.20 -11.55 -34.19
CA GLU A 69 20.28 -10.57 -33.63
C GLU A 69 18.86 -11.13 -33.48
N LEU A 70 18.38 -11.87 -34.47
CA LEU A 70 17.07 -12.53 -34.44
C LEU A 70 17.00 -13.59 -33.33
N ARG A 71 18.08 -14.36 -33.12
CA ARG A 71 18.19 -15.30 -31.99
C ARG A 71 18.18 -14.58 -30.64
N SER A 72 18.90 -13.47 -30.52
CA SER A 72 18.91 -12.64 -29.31
C SER A 72 17.52 -12.10 -29.00
N LEU A 73 16.84 -11.50 -29.99
CA LEU A 73 15.48 -11.00 -29.86
C LEU A 73 14.47 -12.10 -29.50
N HIS A 74 14.65 -13.30 -30.04
CA HIS A 74 13.80 -14.44 -29.69
C HIS A 74 14.04 -14.89 -28.24
N SER A 75 15.31 -14.92 -27.79
CA SER A 75 15.64 -15.21 -26.39
C SER A 75 15.05 -14.17 -25.42
N ILE A 76 15.08 -12.89 -25.80
CA ILE A 76 14.53 -11.80 -24.98
C ILE A 76 13.00 -11.87 -24.93
N ASN A 77 12.34 -12.15 -26.06
CA ASN A 77 10.88 -12.33 -26.08
C ASN A 77 10.45 -13.51 -25.21
N THR A 78 11.15 -14.64 -25.30
CA THR A 78 10.82 -15.81 -24.49
C THR A 78 11.04 -15.57 -22.99
N SER A 79 12.06 -14.79 -22.59
CA SER A 79 12.22 -14.39 -21.18
C SER A 79 11.13 -13.41 -20.73
N LEU A 80 10.80 -12.40 -21.55
CA LEU A 80 9.72 -11.45 -21.25
C LEU A 80 8.35 -12.13 -21.12
N GLU A 81 8.07 -13.13 -21.96
CA GLU A 81 6.85 -13.94 -21.85
C GLU A 81 6.81 -14.75 -20.55
N ALA A 82 7.96 -15.26 -20.10
CA ALA A 82 8.06 -15.98 -18.83
C ALA A 82 7.83 -15.03 -17.64
N ASP A 83 8.46 -13.86 -17.64
CA ASP A 83 8.29 -12.84 -16.61
C ASP A 83 6.83 -12.36 -16.53
N LEU A 84 6.19 -12.13 -17.69
CA LEU A 84 4.78 -11.76 -17.76
C LEU A 84 3.87 -12.85 -17.16
N ARG A 85 4.14 -14.12 -17.44
CA ARG A 85 3.40 -15.25 -16.85
C ARG A 85 3.63 -15.35 -15.33
N GLU A 86 4.84 -15.10 -14.85
CA GLU A 86 5.13 -15.09 -13.42
C GLU A 86 4.37 -13.96 -12.71
N VAL A 87 4.43 -12.74 -13.24
CA VAL A 87 3.76 -11.57 -12.67
C VAL A 87 2.24 -11.74 -12.67
N THR A 88 1.66 -12.26 -13.76
CA THR A 88 0.22 -12.53 -13.83
C THR A 88 -0.20 -13.61 -12.83
N THR A 89 0.54 -14.71 -12.73
CA THR A 89 0.25 -15.77 -11.74
C THR A 89 0.33 -15.22 -10.30
N ARG A 90 1.34 -14.40 -10.01
CA ARG A 90 1.50 -13.77 -8.69
C ARG A 90 0.36 -12.80 -8.38
N LEU A 91 -0.09 -12.03 -9.37
CA LEU A 91 -1.22 -11.13 -9.24
C LEU A 91 -2.51 -11.90 -8.93
N GLU A 92 -2.81 -12.95 -9.70
CA GLU A 92 -3.98 -13.81 -9.48
C GLU A 92 -3.95 -14.45 -8.08
N ALA A 93 -2.80 -14.98 -7.66
CA ALA A 93 -2.63 -15.54 -6.32
C ALA A 93 -2.86 -14.50 -5.22
N THR A 94 -2.36 -13.26 -5.39
CA THR A 94 -2.62 -12.17 -4.42
C THR A 94 -4.09 -11.74 -4.38
N GLN A 95 -4.78 -11.74 -5.53
CA GLN A 95 -6.21 -11.44 -5.59
C GLN A 95 -7.02 -12.53 -4.88
N GLN A 96 -6.75 -13.80 -5.14
CA GLN A 96 -7.41 -14.92 -4.46
C GLN A 96 -7.18 -14.87 -2.95
N HIS A 97 -5.95 -14.64 -2.50
CA HIS A 97 -5.66 -14.47 -1.08
C HIS A 97 -6.40 -13.29 -0.44
N ALA A 98 -6.58 -12.19 -1.18
CA ALA A 98 -7.35 -11.04 -0.70
C ALA A 98 -8.85 -11.37 -0.60
N GLU A 99 -9.43 -12.04 -1.59
CA GLU A 99 -10.82 -12.49 -1.58
C GLU A 99 -11.09 -13.49 -0.45
N ASP A 100 -10.21 -14.47 -0.24
CA ASP A 100 -10.32 -15.43 0.85
C ASP A 100 -10.27 -14.74 2.22
N LYS A 101 -9.41 -13.72 2.37
CA LYS A 101 -9.31 -12.93 3.60
C LYS A 101 -10.57 -12.11 3.87
N ILE A 102 -11.17 -11.51 2.82
CA ILE A 102 -12.47 -10.83 2.91
C ILE A 102 -13.55 -11.82 3.33
N ARG A 103 -13.57 -13.01 2.73
CA ARG A 103 -14.55 -14.06 3.04
C ARG A 103 -14.42 -14.56 4.48
N GLN A 104 -13.19 -14.75 4.96
CA GLN A 104 -12.92 -15.08 6.37
C GLN A 104 -13.39 -13.98 7.32
N MET A 105 -13.17 -12.70 6.98
CA MET A 105 -13.68 -11.59 7.78
C MET A 105 -15.21 -11.59 7.86
N ILE A 106 -15.91 -11.75 6.74
CA ILE A 106 -17.38 -11.83 6.70
C ILE A 106 -17.89 -13.00 7.54
N ASN A 107 -17.28 -14.18 7.41
CA ASN A 107 -17.66 -15.33 8.23
C ASN A 107 -17.38 -15.10 9.73
N SER A 108 -16.29 -14.40 10.06
CA SER A 108 -15.99 -14.03 11.45
C SER A 108 -17.00 -13.02 12.01
N GLU A 109 -17.48 -12.09 11.17
CA GLU A 109 -18.52 -11.13 11.52
C GLU A 109 -19.86 -11.83 11.78
N GLN A 110 -20.29 -12.72 10.90
CA GLN A 110 -21.49 -13.53 11.12
C GLN A 110 -21.39 -14.35 12.40
N ARG A 111 -20.24 -15.02 12.62
CA ARG A 111 -20.02 -15.81 13.83
C ARG A 111 -20.03 -14.97 15.10
N LEU A 112 -19.45 -13.76 15.07
CA LEU A 112 -19.52 -12.81 16.17
C LEU A 112 -20.95 -12.32 16.40
N SER A 113 -21.70 -12.04 15.34
CA SER A 113 -23.11 -11.62 15.41
C SER A 113 -23.98 -12.73 16.00
N GLU A 114 -23.82 -13.98 15.58
CA GLU A 114 -24.52 -15.14 16.14
C GLU A 114 -24.12 -15.38 17.60
N GLN A 115 -22.84 -15.28 17.96
CA GLN A 115 -22.42 -15.41 19.36
C GLN A 115 -22.95 -14.27 20.22
N PHE A 116 -23.05 -13.06 19.67
CA PHE A 116 -23.63 -11.92 20.34
C PHE A 116 -25.14 -12.09 20.54
N GLU A 117 -25.86 -12.56 19.52
CA GLU A 117 -27.30 -12.84 19.60
C GLU A 117 -27.60 -13.98 20.59
N ASN A 118 -26.79 -15.04 20.59
CA ASN A 118 -26.89 -16.12 21.58
C ASN A 118 -26.58 -15.63 23.00
N LEU A 119 -25.58 -14.77 23.17
CA LEU A 119 -25.26 -14.18 24.47
C LEU A 119 -26.37 -13.24 24.94
N ALA A 120 -26.91 -12.42 24.03
CA ALA A 120 -28.03 -11.53 24.30
C ALA A 120 -29.27 -12.33 24.70
N ASN A 121 -29.63 -13.38 23.96
CA ASN A 121 -30.74 -14.29 24.30
C ASN A 121 -30.52 -14.98 25.64
N ARG A 122 -29.30 -15.43 25.94
CA ARG A 122 -28.96 -16.07 27.22
C ARG A 122 -29.04 -15.09 28.39
N ILE A 123 -28.59 -13.84 28.20
CA ILE A 123 -28.77 -12.74 29.17
C ILE A 123 -30.26 -12.41 29.33
N PHE A 124 -31.02 -12.37 28.23
CA PHE A 124 -32.45 -12.10 28.24
C PHE A 124 -33.23 -13.18 28.97
N GLU A 125 -32.98 -14.48 28.72
CA GLU A 125 -33.60 -15.60 29.44
C GLU A 125 -33.24 -15.60 30.93
N HIS A 126 -31.98 -15.33 31.26
CA HIS A 126 -31.51 -15.27 32.64
C HIS A 126 -32.09 -14.05 33.39
N SER A 127 -32.36 -12.96 32.67
CA SER A 127 -33.05 -11.77 33.19
C SER A 127 -34.57 -12.00 33.30
N ASN A 128 -35.19 -12.76 32.39
CA ASN A 128 -36.64 -13.02 32.38
C ASN A 128 -37.06 -13.97 33.51
N ARG A 129 -36.17 -14.87 33.95
CA ARG A 129 -36.41 -15.74 35.13
C ARG A 129 -36.34 -15.02 36.48
N ARG A 130 -35.98 -13.73 36.53
CA ARG A 130 -35.77 -12.99 37.78
C ARG A 130 -36.40 -11.61 37.88
N VAL A 131 -37.25 -11.18 36.93
CA VAL A 131 -37.66 -9.77 36.87
C VAL A 131 -39.12 -9.60 36.46
N ASP A 132 -39.94 -9.15 37.41
CA ASP A 132 -41.35 -8.74 37.25
C ASP A 132 -41.52 -7.58 36.25
N GLU A 133 -42.73 -7.49 35.67
CA GLU A 133 -43.22 -6.54 34.64
C GLU A 133 -42.74 -5.08 34.83
N GLN A 134 -42.57 -4.62 36.07
CA GLN A 134 -42.23 -3.23 36.42
C GLN A 134 -40.79 -2.83 36.07
N ASN A 135 -39.86 -3.79 35.98
CA ASN A 135 -38.46 -3.52 35.63
C ASN A 135 -38.20 -3.50 34.11
N ARG A 136 -39.14 -3.99 33.27
CA ARG A 136 -39.01 -3.96 31.79
C ARG A 136 -39.03 -2.53 31.23
N GLN A 137 -39.77 -1.61 31.85
CA GLN A 137 -39.78 -0.20 31.44
C GLN A 137 -38.47 0.51 31.81
N SER A 138 -37.93 0.24 33.00
CA SER A 138 -36.66 0.83 33.45
C SER A 138 -35.45 0.28 32.70
N LEU A 139 -35.44 -1.01 32.36
CA LEU A 139 -34.37 -1.62 31.55
C LEU A 139 -34.38 -1.11 30.10
N ASN A 140 -35.55 -0.87 29.50
CA ASN A 140 -35.62 -0.25 28.17
C ASN A 140 -35.03 1.18 28.17
N SER A 141 -35.26 1.96 29.23
CA SER A 141 -34.66 3.29 29.40
C SER A 141 -33.13 3.24 29.58
N LEU A 142 -32.60 2.21 30.22
CA LEU A 142 -31.16 2.03 30.44
C LEU A 142 -30.43 1.42 29.24
N LEU A 143 -31.11 0.61 28.44
CA LEU A 143 -30.56 -0.05 27.24
C LEU A 143 -30.71 0.79 25.97
N ALA A 144 -31.63 1.76 25.94
CA ALA A 144 -31.82 2.65 24.79
C ALA A 144 -30.53 3.44 24.41
N PRO A 145 -29.78 4.04 25.36
CA PRO A 145 -28.53 4.75 25.03
C PRO A 145 -27.45 3.81 24.45
N LEU A 146 -27.40 2.56 24.92
CA LEU A 146 -26.45 1.56 24.43
C LEU A 146 -26.81 1.12 23.00
N ARG A 147 -28.09 0.89 22.73
CA ARG A 147 -28.60 0.58 21.39
C ARG A 147 -28.36 1.72 20.41
N GLU A 148 -28.56 2.96 20.85
CA GLU A 148 -28.32 4.15 20.04
C GLU A 148 -26.83 4.36 19.75
N GLN A 149 -25.94 4.09 20.72
CA GLN A 149 -24.50 4.11 20.49
C GLN A 149 -24.01 2.96 19.61
N LEU A 150 -24.61 1.77 19.70
CA LEU A 150 -24.30 0.63 18.82
C LEU A 150 -24.80 0.86 17.39
N ASP A 151 -25.99 1.45 17.21
CA ASP A 151 -26.45 1.88 15.89
C ASP A 151 -25.57 3.01 15.33
N GLY A 152 -25.10 3.91 16.18
CA GLY A 152 -24.11 4.93 15.82
C GLY A 152 -22.77 4.33 15.37
N PHE A 153 -22.24 3.35 16.11
CA PHE A 153 -21.02 2.64 15.76
C PHE A 153 -21.18 1.82 14.47
N ARG A 154 -22.30 1.09 14.31
CA ARG A 154 -22.61 0.33 13.10
C ARG A 154 -22.71 1.25 11.89
N ARG A 155 -23.42 2.38 11.99
CA ARG A 155 -23.46 3.40 10.92
C ARG A 155 -22.08 3.95 10.61
N GLN A 156 -21.28 4.27 11.63
CA GLN A 156 -19.95 4.83 11.43
C GLN A 156 -18.98 3.83 10.77
N VAL A 157 -19.08 2.55 11.11
CA VAL A 157 -18.31 1.46 10.47
C VAL A 157 -18.78 1.25 9.02
N GLN A 158 -20.10 1.19 8.79
CA GLN A 158 -20.67 1.03 7.46
C GLN A 158 -20.37 2.22 6.54
N ASP A 159 -20.42 3.45 7.07
CA ASP A 159 -19.99 4.67 6.40
C ASP A 159 -18.48 4.67 6.14
N SER A 160 -17.67 4.10 7.03
CA SER A 160 -16.22 4.04 6.83
C SER A 160 -15.84 3.08 5.70
N PHE A 161 -16.54 1.94 5.57
CA PHE A 161 -16.35 1.02 4.44
C PHE A 161 -16.95 1.56 3.13
N GLY A 162 -18.10 2.24 3.21
CA GLY A 162 -18.67 2.96 2.06
C GLY A 162 -17.73 4.05 1.55
N LYS A 163 -17.11 4.81 2.48
CA LYS A 163 -16.04 5.77 2.16
C LYS A 163 -14.79 5.11 1.60
N GLU A 164 -14.39 3.92 2.07
CA GLU A 164 -13.24 3.20 1.49
C GLU A 164 -13.49 2.79 0.02
N ALA A 165 -14.69 2.29 -0.29
CA ALA A 165 -15.07 1.96 -1.68
C ALA A 165 -15.14 3.22 -2.57
N GLN A 166 -15.69 4.31 -2.03
CA GLN A 166 -15.71 5.61 -2.70
C GLN A 166 -14.30 6.15 -2.90
N GLU A 167 -13.41 6.06 -1.91
CA GLU A 167 -12.00 6.44 -1.98
C GLU A 167 -11.23 5.63 -3.03
N ARG A 168 -11.52 4.34 -3.21
CA ARG A 168 -10.91 3.55 -4.31
C ARG A 168 -11.36 4.05 -5.68
N HIS A 169 -12.62 4.45 -5.84
CA HIS A 169 -13.10 5.09 -7.06
C HIS A 169 -12.51 6.48 -7.28
N THR A 170 -12.39 7.27 -6.21
CA THR A 170 -11.71 8.57 -6.19
C THR A 170 -10.25 8.40 -6.60
N LEU A 171 -9.52 7.41 -6.06
CA LEU A 171 -8.14 7.10 -6.41
C LEU A 171 -7.99 6.76 -7.90
N ALA A 172 -8.89 5.96 -8.47
CA ALA A 172 -8.88 5.66 -9.90
C ALA A 172 -9.12 6.91 -10.75
N HIS A 173 -10.02 7.80 -10.31
CA HIS A 173 -10.21 9.12 -10.92
C HIS A 173 -8.99 10.02 -10.76
N GLU A 174 -8.35 10.02 -9.60
CA GLU A 174 -7.13 10.76 -9.30
C GLU A 174 -5.96 10.27 -10.17
N ILE A 175 -5.87 8.97 -10.45
CA ILE A 175 -4.87 8.38 -11.34
C ILE A 175 -5.12 8.82 -12.79
N ARG A 176 -6.37 8.82 -13.26
CA ARG A 176 -6.71 9.35 -14.58
C ARG A 176 -6.42 10.84 -14.69
N ASN A 177 -6.76 11.61 -13.66
CA ASN A 177 -6.43 13.02 -13.57
C ASN A 177 -4.91 13.21 -13.58
N LEU A 178 -4.13 12.37 -12.91
CA LEU A 178 -2.67 12.40 -13.02
C LEU A 178 -2.19 12.11 -14.43
N GLN A 179 -2.72 11.10 -15.11
CA GLN A 179 -2.34 10.81 -16.50
C GLN A 179 -2.63 12.01 -17.41
N GLN A 180 -3.77 12.66 -17.24
CA GLN A 180 -4.16 13.83 -18.02
C GLN A 180 -3.31 15.06 -17.69
N LEU A 181 -3.05 15.31 -16.41
CA LEU A 181 -2.22 16.42 -15.94
C LEU A 181 -0.76 16.21 -16.34
N ASN A 182 -0.28 14.96 -16.35
CA ASN A 182 1.03 14.60 -16.85
C ASN A 182 1.14 14.82 -18.38
N ALA A 183 0.13 14.40 -19.15
CA ALA A 183 0.10 14.68 -20.59
C ALA A 183 0.09 16.19 -20.89
N GLN A 184 -0.67 16.98 -20.11
CA GLN A 184 -0.67 18.44 -20.21
C GLN A 184 0.68 19.06 -19.81
N MET A 185 1.27 18.62 -18.71
CA MET A 185 2.58 19.10 -18.25
C MET A 185 3.70 18.75 -19.24
N ALA A 186 3.69 17.56 -19.85
CA ALA A 186 4.64 17.18 -20.88
C ALA A 186 4.51 18.10 -22.11
N GLN A 187 3.28 18.42 -22.52
CA GLN A 187 3.03 19.35 -23.62
C GLN A 187 3.44 20.79 -23.28
N GLU A 188 3.17 21.25 -22.05
CA GLU A 188 3.60 22.56 -21.55
C GLU A 188 5.13 22.66 -21.48
N ALA A 189 5.83 21.60 -21.04
CA ALA A 189 7.29 21.55 -21.00
C ALA A 189 7.91 21.63 -22.41
N VAL A 190 7.31 20.97 -23.41
CA VAL A 190 7.75 21.07 -24.81
C VAL A 190 7.53 22.49 -25.36
N ASN A 191 6.35 23.07 -25.11
CA ASN A 191 6.04 24.44 -25.53
C ASN A 191 6.94 25.46 -24.84
N LEU A 192 7.28 25.22 -23.58
CA LEU A 192 8.18 26.04 -22.79
C LEU A 192 9.62 25.96 -23.28
N THR A 193 10.11 24.76 -23.59
CA THR A 193 11.47 24.58 -24.16
C THR A 193 11.63 25.40 -25.44
N ARG A 194 10.54 25.58 -26.21
CA ARG A 194 10.51 26.47 -27.38
C ARG A 194 10.43 27.95 -27.02
N ALA A 195 9.81 28.32 -25.90
CA ALA A 195 9.58 29.70 -25.48
C ALA A 195 10.71 30.31 -24.64
N LEU A 196 11.43 29.51 -23.85
CA LEU A 196 12.51 29.94 -22.94
C LEU A 196 13.89 29.90 -23.58
N LYS A 197 14.00 30.38 -24.82
CA LYS A 197 15.27 30.40 -25.54
C LYS A 197 16.26 31.35 -24.86
N GLY A 198 17.29 30.80 -24.20
CA GLY A 198 18.47 31.55 -23.77
C GLY A 198 18.43 32.33 -22.44
N ASP A 199 17.44 32.15 -21.57
CA ASP A 199 17.44 32.78 -20.22
C ASP A 199 17.48 31.76 -19.06
N ASN A 200 18.69 31.52 -18.55
CA ASN A 200 18.98 30.61 -17.44
C ASN A 200 18.18 30.94 -16.16
N LYS A 201 17.86 32.22 -15.92
CA LYS A 201 17.14 32.64 -14.71
C LYS A 201 15.67 32.27 -14.79
N THR A 202 15.08 32.42 -15.98
CA THR A 202 13.68 32.06 -16.23
C THR A 202 13.48 30.55 -16.28
N GLN A 203 14.47 29.77 -16.75
CA GLN A 203 14.47 28.31 -16.67
C GLN A 203 14.50 27.79 -15.22
N GLY A 204 15.33 28.38 -14.36
CA GLY A 204 15.39 28.03 -12.94
C GLY A 204 14.05 28.28 -12.22
N ASN A 205 13.46 29.46 -12.44
CA ASN A 205 12.16 29.82 -11.88
C ASN A 205 11.04 28.89 -12.38
N TRP A 206 11.13 28.40 -13.62
CA TRP A 206 10.18 27.41 -14.13
C TRP A 206 10.32 26.04 -13.49
N GLY A 207 11.55 25.61 -13.20
CA GLY A 207 11.80 24.38 -12.44
C GLY A 207 11.13 24.42 -11.06
N GLU A 208 11.21 25.56 -10.37
CA GLU A 208 10.54 25.79 -9.09
C GLU A 208 9.01 25.74 -9.21
N VAL A 209 8.43 26.40 -10.21
CA VAL A 209 6.97 26.35 -10.45
C VAL A 209 6.48 24.93 -10.70
N VAL A 210 7.21 24.14 -11.50
CA VAL A 210 6.87 22.74 -11.76
C VAL A 210 6.97 21.92 -10.48
N LEU A 211 8.01 22.11 -9.68
CA LEU A 211 8.18 21.42 -8.40
C LEU A 211 7.02 21.72 -7.45
N THR A 212 6.64 23.00 -7.29
CA THR A 212 5.51 23.41 -6.47
C THR A 212 4.20 22.78 -6.94
N ARG A 213 3.92 22.78 -8.24
CA ARG A 213 2.72 22.12 -8.80
C ARG A 213 2.69 20.62 -8.51
N VAL A 214 3.84 19.94 -8.59
CA VAL A 214 3.94 18.51 -8.30
C VAL A 214 3.70 18.23 -6.81
N LEU A 215 4.21 19.09 -5.92
CA LEU A 215 3.94 19.02 -4.48
C LEU A 215 2.46 19.23 -4.16
N GLU A 216 1.82 20.24 -4.74
CA GLU A 216 0.38 20.50 -4.58
C GLU A 216 -0.47 19.32 -5.08
N ALA A 217 -0.14 18.77 -6.26
CA ALA A 217 -0.85 17.63 -6.85
C ALA A 217 -0.65 16.30 -6.10
N SER A 218 0.38 16.22 -5.25
CA SER A 218 0.67 15.02 -4.46
C SER A 218 -0.27 14.84 -3.27
N GLY A 219 -0.97 15.90 -2.85
CA GLY A 219 -1.86 15.90 -1.69
C GLY A 219 -1.14 16.11 -0.35
N LEU A 220 0.16 16.44 -0.37
CA LEU A 220 0.92 16.87 0.80
C LEU A 220 0.58 18.34 1.15
N ARG A 221 0.66 18.73 2.43
CA ARG A 221 0.38 20.09 2.88
C ARG A 221 1.66 20.80 3.28
N GLU A 222 1.78 22.04 2.82
CA GLU A 222 2.90 22.92 3.18
C GLU A 222 2.90 23.21 4.68
N GLY A 223 4.08 23.18 5.30
CA GLY A 223 4.29 23.39 6.73
C GLY A 223 3.97 22.19 7.63
N TYR A 224 3.44 21.10 7.06
CA TYR A 224 3.18 19.85 7.78
C TYR A 224 3.97 18.69 7.19
N GLU A 225 3.64 18.30 5.95
CA GLU A 225 4.29 17.19 5.28
C GLU A 225 5.44 17.63 4.38
N TYR A 226 5.53 18.91 3.99
CA TYR A 226 6.71 19.45 3.33
C TYR A 226 6.98 20.90 3.70
N GLU A 227 8.24 21.31 3.58
CA GLU A 227 8.74 22.65 3.82
C GLU A 227 9.61 23.09 2.65
N THR A 228 9.45 24.34 2.21
CA THR A 228 10.21 24.94 1.10
C THR A 228 11.33 25.83 1.64
N GLN A 229 12.50 25.85 0.97
CA GLN A 229 13.58 26.82 1.17
C GLN A 229 14.14 26.94 2.61
N VAL A 230 14.11 25.86 3.39
CA VAL A 230 14.61 25.86 4.77
C VAL A 230 16.12 26.09 4.78
N SER A 231 16.55 27.21 5.35
CA SER A 231 17.97 27.50 5.51
C SER A 231 18.51 26.83 6.77
N ILE A 232 19.34 25.81 6.62
CA ILE A 232 19.94 25.10 7.75
C ILE A 232 21.43 25.48 7.82
N GLU A 233 21.85 25.97 8.98
CA GLU A 233 23.26 26.20 9.27
C GLU A 233 23.86 24.90 9.79
N ASN A 234 24.91 24.43 9.13
CA ASN A 234 25.66 23.26 9.56
C ASN A 234 26.68 23.64 10.65
N ASP A 235 27.19 22.69 11.44
CA ASP A 235 28.19 22.93 12.51
C ASP A 235 29.47 23.65 12.00
N ALA A 236 29.75 23.55 10.69
CA ALA A 236 30.85 24.23 10.01
C ALA A 236 30.53 25.67 9.54
N ARG A 237 29.40 26.28 9.93
CA ARG A 237 28.89 27.59 9.45
C ARG A 237 28.72 27.72 7.92
N SER A 238 28.69 26.60 7.21
CA SER A 238 28.31 26.58 5.79
C SER A 238 26.79 26.51 5.70
N ARG A 239 26.18 27.51 5.05
CA ARG A 239 24.74 27.57 4.83
C ARG A 239 24.37 26.58 3.73
N MET A 240 23.58 25.56 4.07
CA MET A 240 23.02 24.63 3.11
C MET A 240 21.52 24.85 3.03
N GLN A 241 21.02 25.10 1.82
CA GLN A 241 19.62 25.37 1.57
C GLN A 241 19.12 24.31 0.58
N PRO A 242 18.51 23.21 1.06
CA PRO A 242 17.72 22.35 0.19
C PRO A 242 16.53 23.13 -0.38
N ASP A 243 16.10 22.77 -1.58
CA ASP A 243 14.97 23.44 -2.22
C ASP A 243 13.66 23.05 -1.51
N VAL A 244 13.48 21.75 -1.23
CA VAL A 244 12.31 21.22 -0.51
C VAL A 244 12.69 20.08 0.42
N ILE A 245 12.07 20.03 1.59
CA ILE A 245 12.17 18.94 2.55
C ILE A 245 10.79 18.32 2.73
N VAL A 246 10.66 17.03 2.48
CA VAL A 246 9.43 16.26 2.66
C VAL A 246 9.55 15.42 3.93
N ARG A 247 8.61 15.58 4.85
CA ARG A 247 8.51 14.82 6.10
C ARG A 247 7.82 13.49 5.84
N LEU A 248 8.36 12.41 6.38
CA LEU A 248 7.79 11.08 6.35
C LEU A 248 7.29 10.67 7.74
N PRO A 249 6.34 9.72 7.80
CA PRO A 249 5.98 9.04 9.03
C PRO A 249 7.21 8.48 9.75
N GLN A 250 7.11 8.36 11.08
CA GLN A 250 8.23 7.99 11.98
C GLN A 250 9.34 9.05 12.10
N GLY A 251 9.07 10.26 11.60
CA GLY A 251 9.98 11.40 11.72
C GLY A 251 11.24 11.21 10.88
N LYS A 252 11.10 10.65 9.67
CA LYS A 252 12.17 10.64 8.66
C LYS A 252 11.96 11.79 7.68
N ASP A 253 13.01 12.19 6.98
CA ASP A 253 12.95 13.28 6.00
C ASP A 253 13.49 12.85 4.62
N VAL A 254 12.96 13.43 3.55
CA VAL A 254 13.49 13.31 2.18
C VAL A 254 13.76 14.70 1.66
N VAL A 255 14.96 14.90 1.14
CA VAL A 255 15.37 16.18 0.55
C VAL A 255 15.20 16.11 -0.97
N ILE A 256 14.69 17.19 -1.56
CA ILE A 256 14.59 17.39 -3.01
C ILE A 256 15.47 18.60 -3.40
N ASP A 257 16.33 18.41 -4.40
CA ASP A 257 17.16 19.46 -5.03
C ASP A 257 16.83 19.51 -6.53
N ALA A 258 16.44 20.68 -7.04
CA ALA A 258 15.86 20.89 -8.37
C ALA A 258 16.77 21.66 -9.33
N LYS A 259 18.04 21.88 -8.96
CA LYS A 259 18.90 22.90 -9.58
C LYS A 259 19.59 22.47 -10.89
N MET A 260 18.90 21.77 -11.79
CA MET A 260 19.49 21.36 -13.07
C MET A 260 19.39 22.44 -14.16
N THR A 261 20.51 22.76 -14.81
CA THR A 261 20.54 23.61 -16.02
C THR A 261 20.23 22.80 -17.28
N LEU A 262 19.29 23.25 -18.12
CA LEU A 262 18.82 22.53 -19.31
C LEU A 262 19.32 23.09 -20.65
N VAL A 263 20.33 23.95 -20.63
CA VAL A 263 20.90 24.63 -21.81
C VAL A 263 21.36 23.65 -22.89
N ALA A 264 21.97 22.52 -22.50
CA ALA A 264 22.44 21.51 -23.43
C ALA A 264 21.28 20.77 -24.11
N TYR A 265 20.22 20.44 -23.38
CA TYR A 265 19.00 19.86 -23.94
C TYR A 265 18.29 20.80 -24.90
N GLU A 266 18.24 22.10 -24.59
CA GLU A 266 17.66 23.11 -25.49
C GLU A 266 18.41 23.16 -26.83
N ARG A 267 19.76 23.14 -26.80
CA ARG A 267 20.57 23.08 -28.03
C ARG A 267 20.35 21.78 -28.80
N TYR A 268 20.25 20.64 -28.11
CA TYR A 268 19.93 19.35 -28.73
C TYR A 268 18.61 19.41 -29.48
N PHE A 269 17.56 19.93 -28.85
CA PHE A 269 16.22 19.98 -29.42
C PHE A 269 16.13 20.94 -30.62
N ASN A 270 16.90 22.03 -30.60
CA ASN A 270 16.92 23.04 -31.66
C ASN A 270 18.01 22.81 -32.72
N ALA A 271 18.78 21.72 -32.63
CA ALA A 271 19.87 21.44 -33.58
C ALA A 271 19.32 20.97 -34.94
N GLU A 272 19.69 21.70 -35.99
CA GLU A 272 19.30 21.39 -37.37
C GLU A 272 20.23 20.32 -37.98
N ASP A 273 21.48 20.24 -37.53
CA ASP A 273 22.48 19.28 -37.97
C ASP A 273 22.75 18.18 -36.93
N GLU A 274 23.06 16.97 -37.41
CA GLU A 274 23.27 15.80 -36.55
C GLU A 274 24.52 15.92 -35.66
N TYR A 275 25.55 16.63 -36.13
CA TYR A 275 26.79 16.81 -35.38
C TYR A 275 26.56 17.68 -34.12
N THR A 276 25.90 18.82 -34.27
CA THR A 276 25.51 19.69 -33.15
C THR A 276 24.55 18.98 -32.21
N ARG A 277 23.64 18.15 -32.74
CA ARG A 277 22.72 17.35 -31.94
C ARG A 277 23.46 16.36 -31.04
N GLU A 278 24.34 15.54 -31.59
CA GLU A 278 25.10 14.55 -30.81
C GLU A 278 26.03 15.25 -29.78
N SER A 279 26.69 16.34 -30.17
CA SER A 279 27.52 17.13 -29.25
C SER A 279 26.72 17.68 -28.05
N ALA A 280 25.54 18.25 -28.32
CA ALA A 280 24.67 18.79 -27.28
C ALA A 280 24.10 17.70 -26.36
N LEU A 281 23.83 16.51 -26.90
CA LEU A 281 23.41 15.34 -26.12
C LEU A 281 24.50 14.91 -25.13
N GLN A 282 25.75 14.79 -25.58
CA GLN A 282 26.88 14.43 -24.72
C GLN A 282 27.09 15.46 -23.61
N GLU A 283 26.92 16.75 -23.92
CA GLU A 283 27.02 17.82 -22.92
C GLU A 283 25.87 17.77 -21.90
N HIS A 284 24.65 17.41 -22.32
CA HIS A 284 23.51 17.20 -21.42
C HIS A 284 23.76 16.05 -20.44
N ILE A 285 24.21 14.90 -20.94
CA ILE A 285 24.57 13.73 -20.13
C ILE A 285 25.70 14.08 -19.14
N ALA A 286 26.74 14.78 -19.61
CA ALA A 286 27.83 15.24 -18.75
C ALA A 286 27.36 16.21 -17.67
N SER A 287 26.41 17.10 -17.98
CA SER A 287 25.79 18.01 -17.02
C SER A 287 25.03 17.25 -15.93
N VAL A 288 24.20 16.26 -16.29
CA VAL A 288 23.50 15.39 -15.33
C VAL A 288 24.49 14.70 -14.39
N ARG A 289 25.53 14.07 -14.95
CA ARG A 289 26.56 13.39 -14.17
C ARG A 289 27.30 14.33 -13.22
N ASN A 290 27.65 15.52 -13.68
CA ASN A 290 28.31 16.52 -12.84
C ASN A 290 27.42 16.97 -11.67
N HIS A 291 26.11 17.10 -11.89
CA HIS A 291 25.16 17.41 -10.83
C HIS A 291 25.03 16.25 -9.82
N ILE A 292 24.97 15.00 -10.28
CA ILE A 292 25.00 13.82 -9.39
C ILE A 292 26.23 13.89 -8.48
N ARG A 293 27.42 14.14 -9.04
CA ARG A 293 28.67 14.24 -8.28
C ARG A 293 28.69 15.42 -7.32
N LEU A 294 28.17 16.57 -7.73
CA LEU A 294 28.13 17.77 -6.91
C LEU A 294 27.16 17.60 -5.73
N LEU A 295 26.00 16.99 -5.99
CA LEU A 295 24.99 16.71 -4.98
C LEU A 295 25.46 15.62 -4.01
N GLY A 296 26.16 14.59 -4.50
CA GLY A 296 26.71 13.53 -3.65
C GLY A 296 27.80 14.01 -2.69
N ARG A 297 28.41 15.17 -2.95
CA ARG A 297 29.35 15.84 -2.03
C ARG A 297 28.65 16.70 -0.97
N LYS A 298 27.36 17.02 -1.17
CA LYS A 298 26.57 17.77 -0.19
C LYS A 298 26.02 16.77 0.82
N ASP A 299 26.65 16.70 1.99
CA ASP A 299 26.25 15.79 3.08
C ASP A 299 24.96 16.28 3.79
N TYR A 300 23.82 16.29 3.09
CA TYR A 300 22.52 16.62 3.71
C TYR A 300 22.16 15.68 4.86
N GLN A 301 22.71 14.47 4.86
CA GLN A 301 22.55 13.47 5.92
C GLN A 301 23.13 13.90 7.27
N GLN A 302 24.10 14.83 7.27
CA GLN A 302 24.77 15.30 8.50
C GLN A 302 24.14 16.57 9.07
N LEU A 303 23.09 17.11 8.43
CA LEU A 303 22.47 18.35 8.88
C LEU A 303 21.75 18.15 10.23
N PRO A 304 22.05 18.95 11.25
CA PRO A 304 21.45 18.81 12.57
C PRO A 304 19.94 19.06 12.51
N GLY A 305 19.14 18.12 13.02
CA GLY A 305 17.69 18.21 13.07
C GLY A 305 16.96 17.53 11.90
N LEU A 306 17.67 17.06 10.88
CA LEU A 306 17.10 16.19 9.86
C LEU A 306 17.35 14.72 10.19
N ARG A 307 16.32 13.89 10.03
CA ARG A 307 16.42 12.43 10.15
C ARG A 307 16.22 11.84 8.76
N THR A 308 17.11 12.20 7.84
CA THR A 308 16.92 11.88 6.42
C THR A 308 16.93 10.36 6.19
N LEU A 309 16.15 9.90 5.21
CA LEU A 309 16.44 8.63 4.54
C LEU A 309 17.83 8.69 3.90
N ASP A 310 18.44 7.53 3.64
CA ASP A 310 19.80 7.44 3.08
C ASP A 310 19.92 7.96 1.64
N TYR A 311 18.94 8.70 1.09
CA TYR A 311 18.97 9.20 -0.29
C TYR A 311 18.32 10.59 -0.48
N VAL A 312 18.83 11.35 -1.46
CA VAL A 312 18.32 12.66 -1.91
C VAL A 312 17.64 12.51 -3.27
N LEU A 313 16.52 13.22 -3.48
CA LEU A 313 15.84 13.26 -4.77
C LEU A 313 16.42 14.40 -5.63
N MET A 314 17.02 14.04 -6.76
CA MET A 314 17.47 15.03 -7.76
C MET A 314 16.37 15.21 -8.80
N PHE A 315 15.76 16.39 -8.81
CA PHE A 315 14.62 16.71 -9.67
C PHE A 315 15.04 17.32 -11.00
N ILE A 316 14.57 16.72 -12.09
CA ILE A 316 14.77 17.21 -13.46
C ILE A 316 13.42 17.70 -14.00
N PRO A 317 13.22 19.01 -14.18
CA PRO A 317 11.89 19.57 -14.44
C PRO A 317 11.31 19.26 -15.83
N VAL A 318 12.15 18.82 -16.78
CA VAL A 318 11.75 18.50 -18.15
C VAL A 318 11.86 17.00 -18.38
N GLU A 319 10.72 16.32 -18.36
CA GLU A 319 10.61 14.86 -18.52
C GLU A 319 11.29 14.35 -19.81
N PRO A 320 11.10 14.96 -21.00
CA PRO A 320 11.78 14.46 -22.21
C PRO A 320 13.31 14.56 -22.14
N ALA A 321 13.84 15.56 -21.43
CA ALA A 321 15.28 15.71 -21.23
C ALA A 321 15.83 14.60 -20.31
N PHE A 322 15.05 14.20 -19.31
CA PHE A 322 15.37 13.08 -18.44
C PHE A 322 15.35 11.75 -19.21
N LEU A 323 14.27 11.47 -19.96
CA LEU A 323 14.14 10.24 -20.75
C LEU A 323 15.24 10.12 -21.80
N LEU A 324 15.59 11.21 -22.48
CA LEU A 324 16.67 11.24 -23.47
C LEU A 324 18.03 10.87 -22.86
N ALA A 325 18.33 11.38 -21.66
CA ALA A 325 19.58 11.05 -20.98
C ALA A 325 19.63 9.57 -20.57
N LEU A 326 18.51 9.01 -20.12
CA LEU A 326 18.41 7.60 -19.72
C LEU A 326 18.44 6.63 -20.89
N ASP A 327 17.78 6.96 -21.99
CA ASP A 327 17.78 6.16 -23.23
C ASP A 327 19.20 5.97 -23.76
N ARG A 328 20.01 7.04 -23.70
CA ARG A 328 21.39 7.05 -24.20
C ARG A 328 22.40 6.53 -23.20
N GLN A 329 22.18 6.77 -21.91
CA GLN A 329 23.05 6.24 -20.86
C GLN A 329 22.26 5.74 -19.64
N PRO A 330 21.77 4.49 -19.67
CA PRO A 330 21.01 3.89 -18.56
C PRO A 330 21.81 3.80 -17.25
N GLU A 331 23.14 3.74 -17.34
CA GLU A 331 24.08 3.66 -16.22
C GLU A 331 23.98 4.84 -15.26
N LEU A 332 23.43 5.99 -15.70
CA LEU A 332 23.22 7.17 -14.87
C LEU A 332 22.35 6.86 -13.64
N ILE A 333 21.37 5.96 -13.76
CA ILE A 333 20.53 5.54 -12.63
C ILE A 333 21.39 4.84 -11.58
N THR A 334 22.22 3.89 -12.00
CA THR A 334 23.11 3.14 -11.09
C THR A 334 24.19 4.04 -10.50
N GLU A 335 24.74 4.99 -11.27
CA GLU A 335 25.72 5.98 -10.78
C GLU A 335 25.08 6.89 -9.72
N ALA A 336 23.85 7.37 -9.95
CA ALA A 336 23.12 8.18 -8.98
C ALA A 336 22.85 7.40 -7.68
N LEU A 337 22.33 6.17 -7.78
CA LEU A 337 22.01 5.34 -6.61
C LEU A 337 23.25 5.02 -5.75
N ARG A 338 24.42 4.78 -6.37
CA ARG A 338 25.68 4.58 -5.64
C ARG A 338 26.12 5.82 -4.85
N ASN A 339 25.70 7.01 -5.29
CA ASN A 339 25.93 8.27 -4.60
C ASN A 339 24.75 8.66 -3.71
N ASN A 340 23.85 7.73 -3.37
CA ASN A 340 22.68 7.99 -2.54
C ASN A 340 21.74 9.05 -3.14
N ILE A 341 21.63 9.08 -4.48
CA ILE A 341 20.77 10.01 -5.21
C ILE A 341 19.79 9.23 -6.05
N MET A 342 18.52 9.63 -5.97
CA MET A 342 17.47 9.11 -6.85
C MET A 342 17.10 10.20 -7.85
N LEU A 343 17.32 9.91 -9.13
CA LEU A 343 16.89 10.79 -10.22
C LEU A 343 15.37 10.72 -10.34
N VAL A 344 14.72 11.88 -10.33
CA VAL A 344 13.27 11.99 -10.45
C VAL A 344 12.89 13.06 -11.45
N SER A 345 11.86 12.76 -12.20
CA SER A 345 11.14 13.64 -13.13
C SER A 345 9.79 14.06 -12.52
N PRO A 346 9.03 14.99 -13.11
CA PRO A 346 7.74 15.40 -12.56
C PRO A 346 6.79 14.23 -12.33
N THR A 347 6.78 13.25 -13.24
CA THR A 347 5.94 12.05 -13.12
C THR A 347 6.36 11.19 -11.94
N THR A 348 7.65 10.86 -11.87
CA THR A 348 8.17 9.91 -10.88
C THR A 348 8.22 10.53 -9.49
N LEU A 349 8.49 11.83 -9.39
CA LEU A 349 8.36 12.59 -8.15
C LEU A 349 6.93 12.57 -7.63
N LEU A 350 5.93 12.83 -8.49
CA LEU A 350 4.53 12.81 -8.09
C LEU A 350 4.09 11.46 -7.53
N VAL A 351 4.54 10.36 -8.15
CA VAL A 351 4.31 8.99 -7.66
C VAL A 351 4.96 8.78 -6.30
N ALA A 352 6.22 9.21 -6.14
CA ALA A 352 6.93 9.11 -4.86
C ALA A 352 6.22 9.91 -3.75
N LEU A 353 5.84 11.15 -4.03
CA LEU A 353 5.14 12.01 -3.06
C LEU A 353 3.74 11.48 -2.72
N ARG A 354 2.98 10.96 -3.69
CA ARG A 354 1.70 10.29 -3.39
C ARG A 354 1.87 9.05 -2.54
N THR A 355 2.96 8.31 -2.75
CA THR A 355 3.30 7.16 -1.90
C THR A 355 3.55 7.62 -0.46
N ILE A 356 4.27 8.73 -0.28
CA ILE A 356 4.48 9.35 1.04
C ILE A 356 3.16 9.85 1.64
N ALA A 357 2.28 10.49 0.86
CA ALA A 357 0.96 10.93 1.32
C ALA A 357 0.09 9.76 1.78
N ASN A 358 0.11 8.64 1.03
CA ASN A 358 -0.57 7.41 1.42
C ASN A 358 0.01 6.80 2.71
N LEU A 359 1.33 6.89 2.90
CA LEU A 359 1.99 6.43 4.12
C LEU A 359 1.54 7.26 5.33
N TRP A 360 1.42 8.58 5.19
CA TRP A 360 0.86 9.45 6.22
C TRP A 360 -0.59 9.10 6.56
N ARG A 361 -1.42 8.84 5.55
CA ARG A 361 -2.81 8.41 5.77
C ARG A 361 -2.87 7.11 6.57
N TYR A 362 -2.01 6.15 6.26
CA TYR A 362 -1.92 4.89 6.99
C TYR A 362 -1.47 5.10 8.45
N GLU A 363 -0.46 5.93 8.68
CA GLU A 363 0.02 6.28 10.03
C GLU A 363 -1.09 6.94 10.87
N HIS A 364 -1.84 7.87 10.29
CA HIS A 364 -2.97 8.52 10.96
C HIS A 364 -4.09 7.52 11.30
N GLN A 365 -4.42 6.61 10.39
CA GLN A 365 -5.40 5.55 10.64
C GLN A 365 -4.93 4.61 11.77
N SER A 366 -3.66 4.20 11.77
CA SER A 366 -3.07 3.37 12.81
C SER A 366 -3.17 4.04 14.19
N ARG A 367 -2.75 5.31 14.29
CA ARG A 367 -2.84 6.10 15.54
C ARG A 367 -4.29 6.25 16.03
N ASN A 368 -5.23 6.50 15.12
CA ASN A 368 -6.65 6.61 15.47
C ASN A 368 -7.21 5.26 15.94
N ALA A 369 -6.87 4.16 15.27
CA ALA A 369 -7.28 2.82 15.68
C ALA A 369 -6.78 2.47 17.09
N GLN A 370 -5.54 2.84 17.40
CA GLN A 370 -4.98 2.64 18.75
C GLN A 370 -5.70 3.47 19.81
N GLN A 371 -6.03 4.73 19.51
CA GLN A 371 -6.85 5.55 20.41
C GLN A 371 -8.27 4.99 20.60
N ILE A 372 -8.87 4.44 19.54
CA ILE A 372 -10.17 3.78 19.62
C ILE A 372 -10.08 2.54 20.51
N ALA A 373 -9.06 1.70 20.33
CA ALA A 373 -8.84 0.51 21.16
C ALA A 373 -8.66 0.87 22.65
N ASP A 374 -7.85 1.89 22.95
CA ASP A 374 -7.68 2.39 24.32
C ASP A 374 -8.98 2.89 24.94
N ARG A 375 -9.79 3.64 24.16
CA ARG A 375 -11.11 4.11 24.63
C ARG A 375 -12.09 2.96 24.82
N ALA A 376 -12.10 1.99 23.91
CA ALA A 376 -12.94 0.80 23.99
C ALA A 376 -12.60 -0.04 25.22
N SER A 377 -11.31 -0.22 25.54
CA SER A 377 -10.87 -0.93 26.75
C SER A 377 -11.35 -0.22 28.01
N LYS A 378 -11.17 1.11 28.10
CA LYS A 378 -11.65 1.90 29.25
C LYS A 378 -13.18 1.84 29.41
N LEU A 379 -13.91 1.82 28.30
CA LEU A 379 -15.37 1.69 28.30
C LEU A 379 -15.79 0.31 28.82
N TYR A 380 -15.13 -0.76 28.35
CA TYR A 380 -15.38 -2.12 28.82
C TYR A 380 -15.15 -2.25 30.33
N ASP A 381 -14.04 -1.69 30.84
CA ASP A 381 -13.75 -1.70 32.29
C ASP A 381 -14.83 -0.98 33.10
N LYS A 382 -15.30 0.18 32.63
CA LYS A 382 -16.39 0.91 33.29
C LYS A 382 -17.71 0.13 33.26
N MET A 383 -18.03 -0.51 32.13
CA MET A 383 -19.21 -1.37 32.02
C MET A 383 -19.13 -2.54 33.00
N ARG A 384 -17.96 -3.17 33.12
CA ARG A 384 -17.72 -4.27 34.07
C ARG A 384 -17.97 -3.81 35.51
N LEU A 385 -17.38 -2.69 35.91
CA LEU A 385 -17.58 -2.12 37.26
C LEU A 385 -19.06 -1.79 37.53
N PHE A 386 -19.75 -1.21 36.55
CA PHE A 386 -21.17 -0.91 36.68
C PHE A 386 -22.02 -2.17 36.83
N VAL A 387 -21.71 -3.25 36.10
CA VAL A 387 -22.39 -4.55 36.27
C VAL A 387 -22.14 -5.12 37.66
N ASP A 388 -20.91 -5.02 38.18
CA ASP A 388 -20.56 -5.44 39.54
C ASP A 388 -21.37 -4.65 40.60
N ASP A 389 -21.47 -3.32 40.45
CA ASP A 389 -22.25 -2.45 41.34
C ASP A 389 -23.74 -2.81 41.31
N MET A 390 -24.32 -3.02 40.12
CA MET A 390 -25.72 -3.40 39.97
C MET A 390 -26.01 -4.78 40.57
N SER A 391 -25.08 -5.72 40.45
CA SER A 391 -25.16 -7.03 41.09
C SER A 391 -25.16 -6.91 42.62
N ALA A 392 -24.30 -6.05 43.18
CA ALA A 392 -24.24 -5.77 44.61
C ALA A 392 -25.53 -5.11 45.12
N ILE A 393 -26.11 -4.18 44.35
CA ILE A 393 -27.42 -3.58 44.66
C ILE A 393 -28.51 -4.64 44.69
N GLY A 394 -28.54 -5.56 43.71
CA GLY A 394 -29.48 -6.68 43.68
C GLY A 394 -29.44 -7.51 44.97
N GLN A 395 -28.24 -7.89 45.42
CA GLN A 395 -28.05 -8.61 46.68
C GLN A 395 -28.50 -7.80 47.91
N SER A 396 -28.33 -6.48 47.87
CA SER A 396 -28.73 -5.58 48.95
C SER A 396 -30.26 -5.48 49.05
N LEU A 397 -30.95 -5.47 47.90
CA LEU A 397 -32.41 -5.49 47.83
C LEU A 397 -32.98 -6.82 48.34
N ASP A 398 -32.38 -7.94 47.96
CA ASP A 398 -32.76 -9.26 48.48
C ASP A 398 -32.67 -9.29 50.02
N LYS A 399 -31.56 -8.80 50.58
CA LYS A 399 -31.38 -8.68 52.04
C LYS A 399 -32.37 -7.72 52.68
N ALA A 400 -32.66 -6.58 52.05
CA ALA A 400 -33.64 -5.63 52.55
C ALA A 400 -35.05 -6.25 52.58
N GLN A 401 -35.40 -7.00 51.55
CA GLN A 401 -36.66 -7.72 51.47
C GLN A 401 -36.76 -8.80 52.56
N ASP A 402 -35.69 -9.55 52.81
CA ASP A 402 -35.64 -10.53 53.90
C ASP A 402 -35.77 -9.88 55.29
N ASN A 403 -35.07 -8.77 55.51
CA ASN A 403 -35.18 -7.99 56.75
C ASN A 403 -36.61 -7.46 56.95
N TYR A 404 -37.23 -6.95 55.88
CA TYR A 404 -38.63 -6.51 55.90
C TYR A 404 -39.57 -7.66 56.25
N ARG A 405 -39.43 -8.83 55.60
CA ARG A 405 -40.22 -10.04 55.93
C ARG A 405 -40.04 -10.45 57.38
N GLN A 406 -38.82 -10.42 57.91
CA GLN A 406 -38.55 -10.73 59.32
C GLN A 406 -39.18 -9.71 60.29
N ALA A 407 -39.12 -8.41 59.97
CA ALA A 407 -39.77 -7.36 60.75
C ALA A 407 -41.29 -7.54 60.76
N MET A 408 -41.89 -7.83 59.61
CA MET A 408 -43.32 -8.08 59.50
C MET A 408 -43.74 -9.35 60.25
N LYS A 409 -42.90 -10.39 60.24
CA LYS A 409 -43.11 -11.58 61.08
C LYS A 409 -43.11 -11.26 62.57
N LYS A 410 -42.21 -10.39 63.04
CA LYS A 410 -42.22 -9.95 64.45
C LYS A 410 -43.41 -9.05 64.77
N LEU A 411 -43.87 -8.25 63.81
CA LEU A 411 -44.96 -7.31 64.00
C LEU A 411 -46.33 -7.99 64.00
N SER A 412 -46.63 -8.82 63.00
CA SER A 412 -48.00 -9.30 62.74
C SER A 412 -48.16 -10.80 62.48
N SER A 413 -47.18 -11.52 61.92
CA SER A 413 -47.44 -12.89 61.40
C SER A 413 -46.64 -14.02 62.06
N GLY A 414 -45.79 -13.71 63.04
CA GLY A 414 -44.97 -14.69 63.77
C GLY A 414 -45.55 -15.09 65.11
N ARG A 415 -45.01 -16.17 65.68
CA ARG A 415 -45.39 -16.66 67.02
C ARG A 415 -45.05 -15.60 68.08
N GLY A 416 -46.06 -15.16 68.82
CA GLY A 416 -45.96 -14.08 69.80
C GLY A 416 -45.62 -12.74 69.17
N ASN A 417 -46.22 -12.41 68.02
CA ASN A 417 -46.01 -11.13 67.36
C ASN A 417 -46.47 -9.94 68.24
N VAL A 418 -45.88 -8.77 67.99
CA VAL A 418 -46.10 -7.57 68.82
C VAL A 418 -47.56 -7.14 68.81
N LEU A 419 -48.25 -7.28 67.68
CA LEU A 419 -49.64 -6.85 67.55
C LEU A 419 -50.60 -7.73 68.36
N SER A 420 -50.41 -9.06 68.33
CA SER A 420 -51.19 -9.99 69.15
C SER A 420 -50.89 -9.83 70.64
N GLN A 421 -49.63 -9.56 71.01
CA GLN A 421 -49.28 -9.26 72.41
C GLN A 421 -49.88 -7.93 72.89
N ALA A 422 -49.89 -6.90 72.05
CA ALA A 422 -50.49 -5.60 72.38
C ALA A 422 -52.01 -5.73 72.58
N GLU A 423 -52.71 -6.49 71.73
CA GLU A 423 -54.13 -6.80 71.90
C GLU A 423 -54.41 -7.70 73.12
N ALA A 424 -53.51 -8.61 73.49
CA ALA A 424 -53.65 -9.38 74.72
C ALA A 424 -53.67 -8.50 75.99
N PHE A 425 -53.02 -7.32 75.98
CA PHE A 425 -53.15 -6.37 77.10
C PHE A 425 -54.52 -5.69 77.16
N ARG A 426 -55.21 -5.54 76.02
CA ARG A 426 -56.59 -5.06 75.96
C ARG A 426 -57.54 -6.06 76.61
N SER A 427 -57.41 -7.35 76.31
CA SER A 427 -58.23 -8.40 76.94
C SER A 427 -57.99 -8.54 78.45
N LEU A 428 -56.84 -8.08 78.93
CA LEU A 428 -56.48 -8.00 80.35
C LEU A 428 -56.93 -6.69 81.05
N GLY A 429 -57.65 -5.79 80.35
CA GLY A 429 -58.34 -4.64 80.96
C GLY A 429 -57.55 -3.33 81.02
N VAL A 430 -56.51 -3.15 80.19
CA VAL A 430 -55.76 -1.89 80.11
C VAL A 430 -56.51 -0.85 79.26
N GLU A 431 -56.70 0.38 79.76
CA GLU A 431 -57.35 1.47 79.01
C GLU A 431 -56.44 2.05 77.91
N ILE A 432 -56.91 2.02 76.65
CA ILE A 432 -56.17 2.52 75.47
C ILE A 432 -56.93 3.69 74.83
N LYS A 433 -56.23 4.80 74.53
CA LYS A 433 -56.85 6.05 74.02
C LYS A 433 -57.15 6.07 72.52
N ARG A 434 -56.45 5.27 71.71
CA ARG A 434 -56.69 5.08 70.25
C ARG A 434 -56.25 3.68 69.84
N GLU A 435 -57.11 3.00 69.09
CA GLU A 435 -56.91 1.60 68.69
C GLU A 435 -55.99 1.48 67.47
N ILE A 436 -55.32 0.32 67.36
CA ILE A 436 -54.62 -0.08 66.13
C ILE A 436 -55.69 -0.54 65.12
N ASN A 437 -55.40 -0.47 63.82
CA ASN A 437 -56.37 -0.86 62.79
C ASN A 437 -56.91 -2.29 63.06
N PRO A 438 -58.24 -2.46 63.27
CA PRO A 438 -58.83 -3.70 63.74
C PRO A 438 -58.63 -4.88 62.79
N GLU A 439 -58.62 -4.64 61.47
CA GLU A 439 -58.40 -5.72 60.48
C GLU A 439 -56.98 -6.31 60.57
N LEU A 440 -55.98 -5.46 60.82
CA LEU A 440 -54.59 -5.90 60.96
C LEU A 440 -54.37 -6.64 62.28
N ALA A 441 -55.05 -6.21 63.35
CA ALA A 441 -54.98 -6.83 64.66
C ALA A 441 -55.63 -8.22 64.69
N GLU A 442 -56.79 -8.38 64.04
CA GLU A 442 -57.50 -9.65 63.93
C GLU A 442 -56.73 -10.68 63.08
N GLN A 443 -56.17 -10.24 61.95
CA GLN A 443 -55.32 -11.09 61.11
C GLN A 443 -54.08 -11.57 61.86
N ALA A 444 -53.44 -10.68 62.65
CA ALA A 444 -52.24 -11.02 63.40
C ALA A 444 -52.51 -11.98 64.57
N THR A 445 -53.68 -11.86 65.21
CA THR A 445 -54.10 -12.73 66.31
C THR A 445 -54.46 -14.12 65.82
N THR A 446 -55.25 -14.20 64.73
CA THR A 446 -55.65 -15.46 64.10
C THR A 446 -54.43 -16.27 63.63
N GLN A 447 -53.44 -15.59 63.05
CA GLN A 447 -52.20 -16.26 62.61
C GLN A 447 -51.38 -16.78 63.80
N ASP A 448 -51.26 -16.05 64.91
CA ASP A 448 -50.55 -16.53 66.10
C ASP A 448 -51.22 -17.77 66.72
N GLU A 449 -52.55 -17.79 66.78
CA GLU A 449 -53.31 -18.95 67.23
C GLU A 449 -53.11 -20.18 66.32
N GLU A 450 -53.14 -19.99 65.01
CA GLU A 450 -52.88 -21.06 64.05
C GLU A 450 -51.46 -21.62 64.19
N TYR A 451 -50.46 -20.76 64.43
CA TYR A 451 -49.09 -21.18 64.73
C TYR A 451 -48.99 -21.99 66.03
N ARG A 452 -49.71 -21.59 67.09
CA ARG A 452 -49.73 -22.33 68.36
C ARG A 452 -50.37 -23.71 68.19
N LEU A 453 -51.49 -23.78 67.49
CA LEU A 453 -52.23 -25.02 67.22
C LEU A 453 -51.40 -26.03 66.40
N ARG A 454 -50.61 -25.56 65.42
CA ARG A 454 -49.71 -26.43 64.63
C ARG A 454 -48.46 -26.90 65.38
N SER A 455 -48.12 -26.29 66.53
CA SER A 455 -46.86 -26.56 67.26
C SER A 455 -46.97 -27.56 68.41
N VAL A 456 -48.16 -28.14 68.64
CA VAL A 456 -48.36 -29.20 69.64
C VAL A 456 -47.91 -30.54 69.05
N PRO A 457 -46.92 -31.24 69.63
CA PRO A 457 -46.61 -32.61 69.22
C PRO A 457 -47.79 -33.53 69.60
N GLU A 458 -48.27 -34.35 68.67
CA GLU A 458 -49.18 -35.44 68.99
C GLU A 458 -48.49 -36.39 69.99
N THR A 459 -48.95 -36.38 71.23
CA THR A 459 -48.63 -37.43 72.21
C THR A 459 -49.93 -38.09 72.68
N GLN A 460 -50.10 -39.33 72.21
CA GLN A 460 -50.70 -40.51 72.83
C GLN A 460 -52.13 -40.43 73.40
N GLN A 461 -53.04 -41.16 72.73
CA GLN A 461 -54.14 -42.03 73.25
C GLN A 461 -54.90 -42.49 71.97
N ASP A 462 -55.00 -43.76 71.60
CA ASP A 462 -55.39 -44.94 72.37
C ASP A 462 -54.80 -46.24 71.77
N GLU A 463 -54.34 -47.16 72.62
CA GLU A 463 -54.15 -48.57 72.23
C GLU A 463 -55.50 -49.32 72.31
N PRO A 464 -55.86 -50.14 71.29
CA PRO A 464 -56.91 -51.14 71.42
C PRO A 464 -56.34 -52.47 71.95
N TYR A 465 -57.07 -53.09 72.88
CA TYR A 465 -56.89 -54.48 73.35
C TYR A 465 -56.77 -55.48 72.17
N PRO A 466 -55.84 -56.46 72.21
CA PRO A 466 -55.81 -57.52 71.21
C PRO A 466 -56.64 -58.73 71.66
N ASP A 467 -57.58 -59.15 70.80
CA ASP A 467 -58.20 -60.47 70.85
C ASP A 467 -57.27 -61.53 70.23
N ASP A 468 -57.35 -62.74 70.81
CA ASP A 468 -56.68 -63.97 70.40
C ASP A 468 -56.94 -64.34 68.92
N GLU A 469 -55.90 -64.69 68.17
CA GLU A 469 -55.65 -66.06 67.69
C GLU A 469 -54.60 -66.13 66.57
N ALA A 470 -53.65 -67.03 66.83
CA ALA A 470 -53.03 -67.97 65.90
C ALA A 470 -51.79 -67.56 65.06
N VAL A 471 -50.66 -68.16 65.48
CA VAL A 471 -49.82 -69.11 64.69
C VAL A 471 -49.07 -68.52 63.49
N ASN A 472 -47.79 -68.77 63.19
CA ASN A 472 -46.62 -69.46 63.75
C ASN A 472 -45.56 -69.36 62.61
N GLN A 473 -44.27 -69.44 62.94
CA GLN A 473 -43.12 -69.75 62.04
C GLN A 473 -42.62 -68.59 61.15
N GLN A 474 -41.32 -68.33 60.97
CA GLN A 474 -40.02 -68.89 61.40
C GLN A 474 -39.00 -67.82 60.94
N SER A 475 -38.21 -67.19 61.81
CA SER A 475 -36.80 -67.52 62.10
C SER A 475 -36.01 -68.13 60.94
N ASN A 476 -35.28 -67.29 60.20
CA ASN A 476 -33.82 -67.36 60.07
C ASN A 476 -33.25 -66.02 59.60
#